data_AF-A0A815FHQ3-F1
#
_entry.id   AF-A0A815FHQ3-F1
#
_cell.length_a   1.000
_cell.length_b   1.000
_cell.length_c   1.000
_cell.angle_alpha   90.00
_cell.angle_beta   90.00
_cell.angle_gamma   90.00
#
_symmetry.space_group_name_H-M   'P 1'
#
loop_
_entity.id
_entity.type
_entity.pdbx_description
1 polymer ?
#
loop_
_entity_poly.entity_id
_entity_poly.type
_entity_poly.pdbx_seq_one_letter_code
_entity_poly.pdbx_strand_id
1 'polypeptide(L)'
;MDYIPRPHLKHAVLVPLPSSSTLYKALLQKMQTIGPSMKIISIEEIRNPLLEDTYESMKKVIARECPNHNPNEQKLFHGTKGDAIKGIVDDGYDDRFFSQGGAWGPGAYFADNPQKSHKYTAAYQSIQPGVMFYNKMSMSAKLHLSFQGLSLFQNQYNALPQPWNDDDADKFYEIVEKLNRENGEQVLTDQLNKHWIRLFAKTCTGDLCPIQSVIGGIAAQEAIKAVTGKFMPIRQFLYFDAIECLPENVFHSLNEGTSESNTRSNFPSKQSRYYSQEVVFGEDFQDKLGNAKYFLIGSGAIGCEILKNFAMMGIGCGRDGTVFVSDMDSIKISDLHRQFLFRSRDIGKMKSIVAAQSIKVINPNMHIHAYVDGVLPETEHIYNDHFFQQLDGLVTAVDNVKTRQYIDRHCVYYRKPLVDSGIFGTKASAQVVVPFLTESYSSTNDPSDPKGDLSTVINFPISINHTIQWALYTFSDLFTISAQQAEEFVRDPKGFTERTAKNLSEYGKNEAIENVKRILVEHRPRNFTDCIKWASLYRLP
;
A
#
# COMPACT_ATOMS: atom_id res chain seq x y z
N MET A 1 -7.28 -20.62 26.81
CA MET A 1 -5.97 -20.52 27.51
C MET A 1 -5.92 -19.15 28.14
N ASP A 2 -5.89 -19.12 29.47
CA ASP A 2 -5.86 -17.90 30.26
C ASP A 2 -4.64 -17.03 29.93
N TYR A 3 -4.84 -15.72 30.01
CA TYR A 3 -3.88 -14.67 29.68
C TYR A 3 -2.62 -14.78 30.58
N ILE A 4 -1.51 -15.27 30.02
CA ILE A 4 -0.19 -15.16 30.65
C ILE A 4 0.39 -13.79 30.25
N PRO A 5 0.63 -12.86 31.20
CA PRO A 5 1.17 -11.54 30.87
C PRO A 5 2.57 -11.67 30.25
N ARG A 6 2.82 -10.95 29.15
CA ARG A 6 4.14 -10.90 28.49
C ARG A 6 5.13 -10.16 29.40
N PRO A 7 6.27 -10.75 29.79
CA PRO A 7 7.28 -10.04 30.57
C PRO A 7 7.91 -8.90 29.74
N HIS A 8 8.02 -7.70 30.32
CA HIS A 8 8.70 -6.58 29.67
C HIS A 8 10.22 -6.83 29.55
N LEU A 9 10.83 -6.34 28.46
CA LEU A 9 12.27 -6.41 28.15
C LEU A 9 13.21 -5.77 29.20
N LYS A 10 12.67 -5.08 30.22
CA LYS A 10 13.44 -4.36 31.25
C LYS A 10 14.14 -5.25 32.30
N HIS A 11 14.06 -6.58 32.17
CA HIS A 11 14.56 -7.54 33.17
C HIS A 11 15.71 -8.42 32.67
N ALA A 12 16.38 -8.00 31.59
CA ALA A 12 17.58 -8.67 31.12
C ALA A 12 18.77 -8.40 32.06
N VAL A 13 19.46 -9.45 32.46
CA VAL A 13 20.66 -9.43 33.31
C VAL A 13 21.83 -10.04 32.56
N LEU A 14 23.04 -9.53 32.79
CA LEU A 14 24.27 -10.15 32.31
C LEU A 14 24.64 -11.29 33.24
N VAL A 15 24.81 -12.48 32.67
CA VAL A 15 25.20 -13.68 33.39
C VAL A 15 26.52 -14.17 32.82
N PRO A 16 27.59 -14.28 33.62
CA PRO A 16 28.86 -14.82 33.15
C PRO A 16 28.68 -16.22 32.55
N LEU A 17 29.11 -16.40 31.31
CA LEU A 17 29.01 -17.68 30.64
C LEU A 17 30.18 -18.57 31.12
N PRO A 18 29.93 -19.76 31.70
CA PRO A 18 31.00 -20.59 32.23
C PRO A 18 31.96 -21.02 31.12
N SER A 19 33.27 -20.95 31.40
CA SER A 19 34.33 -21.37 30.49
C SER A 19 34.29 -22.86 30.13
N SER A 20 33.61 -23.66 30.95
CA SER A 20 33.35 -25.07 30.70
C SER A 20 32.24 -25.31 29.67
N SER A 21 31.36 -24.33 29.42
CA SER A 21 30.22 -24.48 28.53
C SER A 21 30.66 -24.63 27.07
N THR A 22 29.94 -25.47 26.34
CA THR A 22 30.18 -25.71 24.91
C THR A 22 30.06 -24.43 24.09
N LEU A 23 29.13 -23.55 24.47
CA LEU A 23 28.90 -22.26 23.83
C LEU A 23 30.08 -21.30 24.05
N TYR A 24 30.62 -21.21 25.27
CA TYR A 24 31.79 -20.39 25.56
C TYR A 24 32.99 -20.79 24.69
N LYS A 25 33.27 -22.11 24.60
CA LYS A 25 34.37 -22.65 23.80
C LYS A 25 34.20 -22.35 22.31
N ALA A 26 32.98 -22.47 21.79
CA ALA A 26 32.67 -22.16 20.39
C ALA A 26 32.84 -20.67 20.06
N LEU A 27 32.39 -19.79 20.96
CA LEU A 27 32.55 -18.34 20.81
C LEU A 27 34.03 -17.92 20.90
N LEU A 28 34.77 -18.50 21.84
CA LEU A 28 36.21 -18.28 21.99
C LEU A 28 36.96 -18.64 20.70
N GLN A 29 36.66 -19.80 20.11
CA GLN A 29 37.30 -20.26 18.87
C GLN A 29 37.01 -19.31 17.69
N LYS A 30 35.76 -18.85 17.54
CA LYS A 30 35.39 -17.88 16.49
C LYS A 30 36.11 -16.54 16.68
N MET A 31 36.14 -16.01 17.90
CA MET A 31 36.80 -14.75 18.22
C MET A 31 38.32 -14.82 17.97
N GLN A 32 38.96 -15.95 18.31
CA GLN A 32 40.38 -16.20 18.01
C GLN A 32 40.68 -16.32 16.51
N THR A 33 39.68 -16.69 15.70
CA THR A 33 39.81 -16.72 14.23
C THR A 33 39.81 -15.30 13.64
N ILE A 34 39.03 -14.38 14.23
CA ILE A 34 38.90 -12.99 13.78
C ILE A 34 40.10 -12.13 14.25
N GLY A 35 40.62 -12.40 15.45
CA GLY A 35 41.75 -11.69 16.02
C GLY A 35 42.65 -12.63 16.83
N PRO A 36 43.67 -13.26 16.22
CA PRO A 36 44.52 -14.24 16.90
C PRO A 36 45.25 -13.69 18.14
N SER A 37 45.44 -12.37 18.18
CA SER A 37 46.12 -11.64 19.26
C SER A 37 45.18 -11.11 20.35
N MET A 38 43.85 -11.29 20.21
CA MET A 38 42.88 -10.77 21.17
C MET A 38 42.85 -11.62 22.44
N LYS A 39 43.07 -10.98 23.60
CA LYS A 39 42.89 -11.58 24.92
C LYS A 39 41.45 -11.37 25.38
N ILE A 40 40.63 -12.41 25.35
CA ILE A 40 39.24 -12.35 25.84
C ILE A 40 39.25 -12.37 27.37
N ILE A 41 38.65 -11.35 27.98
CA ILE A 41 38.64 -11.15 29.44
C ILE A 41 37.44 -11.87 30.08
N SER A 42 36.25 -11.74 29.49
CA SER A 42 35.03 -12.42 29.90
C SER A 42 34.09 -12.59 28.71
N ILE A 43 33.17 -13.56 28.82
CA ILE A 43 32.03 -13.70 27.91
C ILE A 43 30.81 -13.78 28.81
N GLU A 44 29.86 -12.88 28.60
CA GLU A 44 28.63 -12.78 29.38
C GLU A 44 27.42 -13.00 28.45
N GLU A 45 26.43 -13.72 28.94
CA GLU A 45 25.16 -13.96 28.27
C GLU A 45 24.11 -13.01 28.82
N ILE A 46 23.36 -12.35 27.94
CA ILE A 46 22.19 -11.56 28.34
C ILE A 46 21.03 -12.54 28.54
N ARG A 47 20.59 -12.74 29.79
CA ARG A 47 19.45 -13.59 30.13
C ARG A 47 18.28 -12.77 30.67
N ASN A 48 17.06 -13.20 30.37
CA ASN A 48 15.86 -12.69 31.03
C ASN A 48 15.23 -13.84 31.84
N PRO A 49 15.47 -13.90 33.17
CA PRO A 49 15.01 -15.00 34.01
C PRO A 49 13.50 -15.23 33.94
N LEU A 50 12.71 -14.15 33.80
CA LEU A 50 11.25 -14.25 33.71
C LEU A 50 10.79 -14.90 32.41
N LEU A 51 11.47 -14.62 31.29
CA LEU A 51 11.18 -15.29 30.02
C LEU A 51 11.59 -16.77 30.07
N GLU A 52 12.70 -17.09 30.73
CA GLU A 52 13.16 -18.47 30.90
C GLU A 52 12.24 -19.30 31.81
N ASP A 53 11.75 -18.72 32.91
CA ASP A 53 10.75 -19.36 33.78
C ASP A 53 9.41 -19.57 33.06
N THR A 54 8.99 -18.59 32.25
CA THR A 54 7.77 -18.70 31.42
C THR A 54 7.94 -19.81 30.38
N TYR A 55 9.13 -19.90 29.77
CA TYR A 55 9.51 -20.95 28.83
C TYR A 55 9.44 -22.34 29.44
N GLU A 56 10.11 -22.57 30.57
CA GLU A 56 10.09 -23.87 31.24
C GLU A 56 8.70 -24.25 31.77
N SER A 57 7.88 -23.27 32.18
CA SER A 57 6.50 -23.50 32.59
C SER A 57 5.61 -23.94 31.42
N MET A 58 5.68 -23.24 30.27
CA MET A 58 4.92 -23.62 29.07
C MET A 58 5.36 -24.97 28.52
N LYS A 59 6.67 -25.26 28.53
CA LYS A 59 7.23 -26.55 28.11
C LYS A 59 6.65 -27.71 28.91
N LYS A 60 6.49 -27.56 30.23
CA LYS A 60 5.84 -28.55 31.11
C LYS A 60 4.36 -28.74 30.80
N VAL A 61 3.63 -27.67 30.49
CA VAL A 61 2.21 -27.75 30.10
C VAL A 61 2.05 -28.51 28.78
N ILE A 62 2.83 -28.16 27.76
CA ILE A 62 2.81 -28.82 26.44
C ILE A 62 3.18 -30.30 26.57
N ALA A 63 4.16 -30.63 27.41
CA ALA A 63 4.54 -32.02 27.68
C ALA A 63 3.39 -32.86 28.25
N ARG A 64 2.50 -32.26 29.05
CA ARG A 64 1.31 -32.93 29.60
C ARG A 64 0.21 -33.11 28.57
N GLU A 65 -0.01 -32.09 27.74
CA GLU A 65 -1.03 -32.11 26.68
C GLU A 65 -0.67 -33.06 25.53
N CYS A 66 0.64 -33.28 25.28
CA CYS A 66 1.14 -34.06 24.15
C CYS A 66 2.30 -35.00 24.57
N PRO A 67 2.04 -36.07 25.34
CA PRO A 67 3.08 -36.90 25.98
C PRO A 67 3.99 -37.66 25.00
N ASN A 68 3.56 -37.84 23.75
CA ASN A 68 4.32 -38.56 22.72
C ASN A 68 5.15 -37.64 21.80
N HIS A 69 5.19 -36.34 22.07
CA HIS A 69 5.87 -35.36 21.21
C HIS A 69 6.84 -34.49 22.02
N ASN A 70 7.94 -34.07 21.39
CA ASN A 70 8.91 -33.18 22.01
C ASN A 70 8.24 -31.81 22.28
N PRO A 71 8.15 -31.35 23.54
CA PRO A 71 7.48 -30.09 23.87
C PRO A 71 8.13 -28.87 23.22
N ASN A 72 9.43 -28.96 22.92
CA ASN A 72 10.17 -27.92 22.21
C ASN A 72 9.79 -27.85 20.71
N GLU A 73 9.13 -28.86 20.14
CA GLU A 73 8.81 -28.89 18.71
C GLU A 73 7.43 -28.30 18.40
N GLN A 74 6.48 -28.32 19.34
CA GLN A 74 5.08 -27.94 19.07
C GLN A 74 4.76 -26.45 19.13
N LYS A 75 5.54 -25.62 19.85
CA LYS A 75 5.29 -24.16 19.91
C LYS A 75 6.48 -23.29 19.52
N LEU A 76 7.64 -23.88 19.27
CA LEU A 76 8.91 -23.16 19.20
C LEU A 76 9.43 -22.91 17.78
N PHE A 77 8.71 -23.36 16.73
CA PHE A 77 9.23 -23.37 15.36
C PHE A 77 8.27 -22.84 14.29
N HIS A 78 7.67 -21.68 14.57
CA HIS A 78 6.68 -21.04 13.71
C HIS A 78 7.26 -19.67 13.32
N GLY A 79 8.09 -19.61 12.28
CA GLY A 79 8.62 -18.31 11.88
C GLY A 79 9.36 -18.29 10.56
N THR A 80 10.12 -19.34 10.22
CA THR A 80 11.02 -19.30 9.07
C THR A 80 10.67 -20.40 8.07
N LYS A 81 10.37 -20.03 6.82
CA LYS A 81 10.11 -20.99 5.74
C LYS A 81 11.40 -21.77 5.41
N GLY A 82 11.27 -23.04 5.03
CA GLY A 82 12.42 -23.94 4.80
C GLY A 82 13.34 -23.53 3.63
N ASP A 83 12.84 -22.71 2.72
CA ASP A 83 13.57 -22.13 1.59
C ASP A 83 14.51 -20.99 1.99
N ALA A 84 14.27 -20.33 3.13
CA ALA A 84 15.12 -19.28 3.68
C ALA A 84 16.38 -19.82 4.39
N ILE A 85 16.45 -21.13 4.65
CA ILE A 85 17.56 -21.75 5.40
C ILE A 85 18.87 -21.59 4.65
N LYS A 86 18.87 -21.81 3.33
CA LYS A 86 20.10 -21.72 2.52
C LYS A 86 20.65 -20.29 2.47
N GLY A 87 19.78 -19.31 2.25
CA GLY A 87 20.16 -17.89 2.27
C GLY A 87 20.64 -17.42 3.65
N ILE A 88 20.05 -17.92 4.75
CA ILE A 88 20.52 -17.56 6.10
C ILE A 88 21.89 -18.17 6.42
N VAL A 89 22.16 -19.38 5.92
CA VAL A 89 23.44 -20.07 6.09
C VAL A 89 24.53 -19.44 5.23
N ASP A 90 24.20 -19.07 3.99
CA ASP A 90 25.15 -18.54 3.02
C ASP A 90 25.39 -17.02 3.20
N ASP A 91 24.35 -16.25 3.55
CA ASP A 91 24.35 -14.78 3.55
C ASP A 91 24.08 -14.13 4.92
N GLY A 92 23.81 -14.93 5.96
CA GLY A 92 23.52 -14.45 7.32
C GLY A 92 22.05 -14.09 7.56
N TYR A 93 21.74 -13.60 8.78
CA TYR A 93 20.35 -13.34 9.19
C TYR A 93 19.73 -12.15 8.41
N ASP A 94 18.50 -12.35 7.91
CA ASP A 94 17.75 -11.35 7.16
C ASP A 94 16.45 -10.98 7.91
N ASP A 95 16.45 -9.76 8.45
CA ASP A 95 15.38 -9.16 9.25
C ASP A 95 14.03 -9.03 8.50
N ARG A 96 13.94 -9.38 7.23
CA ARG A 96 12.67 -9.37 6.47
C ARG A 96 11.82 -10.62 6.72
N PHE A 97 12.36 -11.65 7.38
CA PHE A 97 11.71 -12.95 7.54
C PHE A 97 11.24 -13.26 8.98
N PHE A 98 11.26 -12.30 9.92
CA PHE A 98 10.76 -12.55 11.28
C PHE A 98 9.22 -12.53 11.37
N SER A 99 8.67 -13.39 12.22
CA SER A 99 7.24 -13.42 12.53
C SER A 99 6.95 -12.50 13.71
N GLN A 100 6.00 -11.56 13.56
CA GLN A 100 5.51 -10.72 14.66
C GLN A 100 4.49 -11.44 15.58
N GLY A 101 3.99 -12.60 15.16
CA GLY A 101 2.94 -13.36 15.87
C GLY A 101 3.46 -14.56 16.68
N GLY A 102 4.78 -14.69 16.87
CA GLY A 102 5.36 -15.80 17.63
C GLY A 102 4.91 -15.82 19.08
N ALA A 103 4.73 -17.02 19.64
CA ALA A 103 4.34 -17.21 21.05
C ALA A 103 5.33 -16.54 22.04
N TRP A 104 6.57 -16.30 21.61
CA TRP A 104 7.64 -15.66 22.39
C TRP A 104 7.96 -14.22 21.94
N GLY A 105 7.07 -13.62 21.14
CA GLY A 105 7.26 -12.27 20.58
C GLY A 105 7.76 -12.26 19.14
N PRO A 106 8.25 -11.11 18.66
CA PRO A 106 8.82 -10.99 17.33
C PRO A 106 10.15 -11.76 17.23
N GLY A 107 10.26 -12.70 16.29
CA GLY A 107 11.50 -13.48 16.12
C GLY A 107 11.45 -14.53 15.00
N ALA A 108 12.60 -15.12 14.71
CA ALA A 108 12.76 -16.25 13.79
C ALA A 108 12.91 -17.55 14.60
N TYR A 109 12.12 -18.55 14.23
CA TYR A 109 11.95 -19.80 14.97
C TYR A 109 12.20 -20.97 14.01
N PHE A 110 13.27 -21.74 14.23
CA PHE A 110 13.80 -22.73 13.28
C PHE A 110 13.34 -24.17 13.52
N ALA A 111 12.38 -24.69 12.73
CA ALA A 111 12.09 -26.13 12.78
C ALA A 111 13.31 -26.92 12.29
N ASP A 112 13.63 -28.02 12.97
CA ASP A 112 14.65 -28.98 12.51
C ASP A 112 14.31 -29.61 11.15
N ASN A 113 13.02 -29.62 10.77
CA ASN A 113 12.55 -30.04 9.45
C ASN A 113 11.30 -29.25 8.99
N PRO A 114 11.37 -28.48 7.89
CA PRO A 114 10.25 -27.69 7.37
C PRO A 114 9.07 -28.52 6.83
N GLN A 115 9.25 -29.81 6.49
CA GLN A 115 8.13 -30.71 6.15
C GLN A 115 7.22 -30.98 7.36
N LYS A 116 7.70 -30.82 8.60
CA LYS A 116 6.90 -31.02 9.80
C LYS A 116 5.75 -30.00 9.86
N SER A 117 6.00 -28.73 9.52
CA SER A 117 4.97 -27.68 9.46
C SER A 117 3.95 -27.90 8.33
N HIS A 118 4.36 -28.53 7.23
CA HIS A 118 3.46 -28.90 6.14
C HIS A 118 2.49 -30.04 6.56
N LYS A 119 2.94 -31.00 7.36
CA LYS A 119 2.08 -32.08 7.87
C LYS A 119 0.97 -31.59 8.80
N TYR A 120 1.21 -30.52 9.54
CA TYR A 120 0.17 -29.88 10.39
C TYR A 120 -0.79 -28.97 9.61
N THR A 121 -0.48 -28.59 8.37
CA THR A 121 -1.43 -27.91 7.47
C THR A 121 -2.28 -28.91 6.67
N ALA A 122 -1.77 -30.12 6.43
CA ALA A 122 -2.52 -31.20 5.78
C ALA A 122 -3.55 -31.88 6.71
N ALA A 123 -3.34 -31.88 8.03
CA ALA A 123 -4.30 -32.47 8.99
C ALA A 123 -5.63 -31.69 9.08
N TYR A 124 -5.72 -30.49 8.51
CA TYR A 124 -6.96 -29.73 8.31
C TYR A 124 -7.53 -29.88 6.89
N GLN A 125 -7.20 -30.96 6.17
CA GLN A 125 -7.86 -31.38 4.94
C GLN A 125 -9.25 -32.01 5.15
N SER A 126 -9.85 -31.85 6.33
CA SER A 126 -11.27 -32.12 6.52
C SER A 126 -12.11 -30.95 5.98
N ILE A 127 -12.39 -31.00 4.68
CA ILE A 127 -13.69 -30.70 4.06
C ILE A 127 -14.40 -29.44 4.62
N GLN A 128 -13.88 -28.24 4.37
CA GLN A 128 -14.68 -27.02 4.29
C GLN A 128 -13.96 -26.02 3.36
N PRO A 129 -14.65 -25.41 2.38
CA PRO A 129 -14.08 -24.31 1.60
C PRO A 129 -13.77 -23.14 2.55
N GLY A 130 -12.50 -22.80 2.72
CA GLY A 130 -12.13 -21.54 3.38
C GLY A 130 -12.71 -20.39 2.56
N VAL A 131 -13.49 -19.51 3.20
CA VAL A 131 -13.97 -18.25 2.60
C VAL A 131 -13.31 -17.12 3.38
N MET A 132 -12.64 -16.21 2.68
CA MET A 132 -12.04 -15.04 3.32
C MET A 132 -13.06 -13.91 3.35
N PHE A 133 -13.52 -13.52 4.54
CA PHE A 133 -14.56 -12.52 4.75
C PHE A 133 -13.96 -11.16 5.11
N TYR A 134 -14.50 -10.08 4.55
CA TYR A 134 -14.37 -8.73 5.07
C TYR A 134 -15.74 -8.22 5.52
N ASN A 135 -15.90 -7.99 6.83
CA ASN A 135 -16.95 -7.27 7.56
C ASN A 135 -18.45 -7.62 7.32
N LYS A 136 -18.85 -8.22 6.19
CA LYS A 136 -20.23 -8.63 5.84
C LYS A 136 -20.35 -10.16 5.75
N MET A 137 -20.11 -10.87 6.85
CA MET A 137 -20.01 -12.35 6.87
C MET A 137 -21.22 -13.08 6.24
N SER A 138 -22.43 -12.52 6.33
CA SER A 138 -23.64 -13.12 5.73
C SER A 138 -23.81 -12.85 4.23
N MET A 139 -23.04 -11.91 3.65
CA MET A 139 -23.15 -11.56 2.23
C MET A 139 -22.41 -12.54 1.33
N SER A 140 -21.28 -13.10 1.76
CA SER A 140 -20.48 -13.98 0.92
C SER A 140 -21.17 -15.31 0.60
N ALA A 141 -21.96 -15.86 1.52
CA ALA A 141 -22.79 -17.04 1.23
C ALA A 141 -23.86 -16.73 0.16
N LYS A 142 -24.50 -15.56 0.25
CA LYS A 142 -25.49 -15.09 -0.74
C LYS A 142 -24.87 -14.89 -2.11
N LEU A 143 -23.70 -14.27 -2.18
CA LEU A 143 -22.96 -14.08 -3.43
C LEU A 143 -22.51 -15.43 -4.00
N HIS A 144 -22.01 -16.35 -3.18
CA HIS A 144 -21.65 -17.70 -3.63
C HIS A 144 -22.82 -18.40 -4.33
N LEU A 145 -23.98 -18.44 -3.67
CA LEU A 145 -25.21 -18.99 -4.21
C LEU A 145 -25.67 -18.24 -5.47
N SER A 146 -25.54 -16.91 -5.50
CA SER A 146 -25.94 -16.07 -6.65
C SER A 146 -25.08 -16.33 -7.88
N PHE A 147 -23.76 -16.45 -7.73
CA PHE A 147 -22.86 -16.76 -8.85
C PHE A 147 -23.09 -18.18 -9.40
N GLN A 148 -23.39 -19.15 -8.54
CA GLN A 148 -23.80 -20.49 -8.98
C GLN A 148 -25.16 -20.47 -9.68
N GLY A 149 -26.13 -19.77 -9.09
CA GLY A 149 -27.46 -19.55 -9.65
C GLY A 149 -27.41 -18.87 -11.02
N LEU A 150 -26.47 -17.95 -11.25
CA LEU A 150 -26.28 -17.27 -12.54
C LEU A 150 -25.89 -18.24 -13.64
N SER A 151 -24.95 -19.15 -13.34
CA SER A 151 -24.56 -20.22 -14.26
C SER A 151 -25.74 -21.14 -14.58
N LEU A 152 -26.53 -21.52 -13.56
CA LEU A 152 -27.72 -22.35 -13.76
C LEU A 152 -28.81 -21.65 -14.57
N PHE A 153 -29.07 -20.37 -14.30
CA PHE A 153 -30.02 -19.56 -15.06
C PHE A 153 -29.60 -19.49 -16.53
N GLN A 154 -28.31 -19.23 -16.80
CA GLN A 154 -27.78 -19.18 -18.16
C GLN A 154 -27.94 -20.53 -18.88
N ASN A 155 -27.69 -21.64 -18.21
CA ASN A 155 -27.87 -22.97 -18.80
C ASN A 155 -29.34 -23.31 -19.08
N GLN A 156 -30.27 -22.86 -18.21
CA GLN A 156 -31.70 -23.15 -18.33
C GLN A 156 -32.39 -22.28 -19.39
N TYR A 157 -32.06 -20.99 -19.46
CA TYR A 157 -32.74 -20.02 -20.32
C TYR A 157 -31.91 -19.56 -21.54
N ASN A 158 -30.67 -20.04 -21.67
CA ASN A 158 -29.72 -19.66 -22.73
C ASN A 158 -29.49 -18.13 -22.84
N ALA A 159 -29.66 -17.42 -21.72
CA ALA A 159 -29.50 -15.98 -21.60
C ALA A 159 -29.22 -15.61 -20.13
N LEU A 160 -28.62 -14.45 -19.89
CA LEU A 160 -28.54 -13.86 -18.56
C LEU A 160 -29.88 -13.18 -18.21
N PRO A 161 -30.21 -13.02 -16.90
CA PRO A 161 -31.35 -12.22 -16.48
C PRO A 161 -31.33 -10.84 -17.13
N GLN A 162 -32.46 -10.41 -17.71
CA GLN A 162 -32.53 -9.10 -18.34
C GLN A 162 -32.40 -7.98 -17.27
N PRO A 163 -31.70 -6.87 -17.59
CA PRO A 163 -31.58 -5.72 -16.69
C PRO A 163 -32.93 -5.30 -16.13
N TRP A 164 -33.04 -5.20 -14.81
CA TRP A 164 -34.24 -4.72 -14.11
C TRP A 164 -35.57 -5.42 -14.49
N ASN A 165 -35.51 -6.64 -15.04
CA ASN A 165 -36.70 -7.42 -15.35
C ASN A 165 -37.15 -8.21 -14.11
N ASP A 166 -38.37 -7.95 -13.63
CA ASP A 166 -38.88 -8.58 -12.42
C ASP A 166 -39.18 -10.07 -12.60
N ASP A 167 -39.66 -10.50 -13.76
CA ASP A 167 -39.96 -11.92 -14.04
C ASP A 167 -38.68 -12.77 -14.03
N ASP A 168 -37.61 -12.29 -14.66
CA ASP A 168 -36.31 -12.95 -14.66
C ASP A 168 -35.68 -12.93 -13.26
N ALA A 169 -35.86 -11.85 -12.49
CA ALA A 169 -35.40 -11.78 -11.10
C ALA A 169 -36.14 -12.77 -10.19
N ASP A 170 -37.44 -13.00 -10.39
CA ASP A 170 -38.21 -14.02 -9.67
C ASP A 170 -37.78 -15.44 -10.05
N LYS A 171 -37.66 -15.74 -11.34
CA LYS A 171 -37.13 -17.04 -11.82
C LYS A 171 -35.73 -17.29 -11.28
N PHE A 172 -34.87 -16.27 -11.24
CA PHE A 172 -33.52 -16.36 -10.69
C PHE A 172 -33.55 -16.66 -9.19
N TYR A 173 -34.41 -15.99 -8.43
CA TYR A 173 -34.57 -16.26 -7.01
C TYR A 173 -34.99 -17.71 -6.75
N GLU A 174 -35.95 -18.25 -7.52
CA GLU A 174 -36.39 -19.65 -7.39
C GLU A 174 -35.24 -20.65 -7.60
N ILE A 175 -34.37 -20.40 -8.58
CA ILE A 175 -33.17 -21.22 -8.82
C ILE A 175 -32.23 -21.18 -7.61
N VAL A 176 -31.93 -19.98 -7.11
CA VAL A 176 -31.01 -19.78 -5.98
C VAL A 176 -31.58 -20.40 -4.70
N GLU A 177 -32.89 -20.25 -4.47
CA GLU A 177 -33.58 -20.82 -3.33
C GLU A 177 -33.59 -22.36 -3.37
N LYS A 178 -33.83 -22.94 -4.56
CA LYS A 178 -33.69 -24.37 -4.77
C LYS A 178 -32.26 -24.83 -4.49
N LEU A 179 -31.25 -24.12 -4.98
CA LEU A 179 -29.84 -24.45 -4.76
C LEU A 179 -29.46 -24.38 -3.28
N ASN A 180 -29.96 -23.40 -2.53
CA ASN A 180 -29.72 -23.31 -1.09
C ASN A 180 -30.36 -24.46 -0.30
N ARG A 181 -31.53 -24.97 -0.73
CA ARG A 181 -32.19 -26.13 -0.11
C ARG A 181 -31.50 -27.46 -0.44
N GLU A 182 -30.97 -27.59 -1.66
CA GLU A 182 -30.40 -28.85 -2.17
C GLU A 182 -28.90 -29.01 -1.84
N ASN A 183 -28.25 -27.98 -1.30
CA ASN A 183 -26.88 -28.08 -0.81
C ASN A 183 -26.84 -28.96 0.44
N GLY A 184 -26.28 -30.18 0.32
CA GLY A 184 -26.34 -31.22 1.36
C GLY A 184 -25.84 -30.80 2.75
N GLU A 185 -26.34 -31.49 3.78
CA GLU A 185 -26.11 -31.41 5.26
C GLU A 185 -26.00 -30.03 5.95
N GLN A 186 -25.76 -28.91 5.26
CA GLN A 186 -25.72 -27.56 5.81
C GLN A 186 -26.31 -26.56 4.81
N VAL A 187 -27.47 -26.00 5.16
CA VAL A 187 -27.97 -24.77 4.54
C VAL A 187 -26.88 -23.70 4.69
N LEU A 188 -26.36 -23.16 3.57
CA LEU A 188 -25.29 -22.15 3.61
C LEU A 188 -25.73 -20.86 4.30
N THR A 189 -27.04 -20.57 4.28
CA THR A 189 -27.65 -19.51 5.07
C THR A 189 -29.15 -19.72 5.29
N ASP A 190 -29.60 -19.60 6.53
CA ASP A 190 -31.04 -19.60 6.90
C ASP A 190 -31.76 -18.29 6.49
N GLN A 191 -31.01 -17.32 5.97
CA GLN A 191 -31.49 -15.98 5.64
C GLN A 191 -31.22 -15.63 4.18
N LEU A 192 -31.81 -16.40 3.26
CA LEU A 192 -31.83 -16.05 1.85
C LEU A 192 -32.76 -14.85 1.65
N ASN A 193 -32.21 -13.66 1.75
CA ASN A 193 -32.96 -12.44 1.55
C ASN A 193 -33.27 -12.29 0.05
N LYS A 194 -34.52 -12.59 -0.33
CA LYS A 194 -35.05 -12.51 -1.71
C LYS A 194 -34.70 -11.21 -2.40
N HIS A 195 -34.72 -10.11 -1.67
CA HIS A 195 -34.45 -8.79 -2.20
C HIS A 195 -33.02 -8.66 -2.75
N TRP A 196 -31.99 -9.10 -2.01
CA TRP A 196 -30.59 -9.05 -2.47
C TRP A 196 -30.32 -9.95 -3.68
N ILE A 197 -30.96 -11.12 -3.72
CA ILE A 197 -30.82 -12.08 -4.83
C ILE A 197 -31.47 -11.51 -6.10
N ARG A 198 -32.65 -10.88 -5.98
CA ARG A 198 -33.28 -10.17 -7.10
C ARG A 198 -32.42 -9.01 -7.59
N LEU A 199 -31.85 -8.22 -6.68
CA LEU A 199 -30.98 -7.10 -7.05
C LEU A 199 -29.74 -7.58 -7.83
N PHE A 200 -29.14 -8.70 -7.40
CA PHE A 200 -28.06 -9.33 -8.16
C PHE A 200 -28.53 -9.66 -9.59
N ALA A 201 -29.68 -10.31 -9.77
CA ALA A 201 -30.22 -10.60 -11.10
C ALA A 201 -30.44 -9.33 -11.94
N LYS A 202 -31.01 -8.28 -11.35
CA LYS A 202 -31.30 -7.01 -12.03
C LYS A 202 -30.06 -6.26 -12.48
N THR A 203 -28.91 -6.48 -11.83
CA THR A 203 -27.65 -5.75 -12.06
C THR A 203 -26.52 -6.62 -12.62
N CYS A 204 -26.69 -7.94 -12.76
CA CYS A 204 -25.62 -8.88 -13.13
C CYS A 204 -25.03 -8.68 -14.54
N THR A 205 -25.74 -7.96 -15.41
CA THR A 205 -25.26 -7.57 -16.75
C THR A 205 -24.45 -6.28 -16.73
N GLY A 206 -24.37 -5.62 -15.58
CA GLY A 206 -23.52 -4.45 -15.36
C GLY A 206 -22.05 -4.80 -15.43
N ASP A 207 -21.28 -3.93 -16.07
CA ASP A 207 -19.84 -4.08 -16.23
C ASP A 207 -19.17 -2.74 -15.89
N LEU A 208 -18.54 -2.69 -14.71
CA LEU A 208 -18.07 -1.47 -14.08
C LEU A 208 -16.54 -1.49 -13.96
N CYS A 209 -15.87 -0.53 -14.61
CA CYS A 209 -14.42 -0.49 -14.62
C CYS A 209 -13.74 -0.37 -13.23
N PRO A 210 -14.35 0.24 -12.18
CA PRO A 210 -13.75 0.22 -10.85
C PRO A 210 -13.73 -1.20 -10.25
N ILE A 211 -14.81 -1.97 -10.43
CA ILE A 211 -14.88 -3.37 -9.98
C ILE A 211 -13.86 -4.23 -10.74
N GLN A 212 -13.79 -4.06 -12.07
CA GLN A 212 -12.78 -4.73 -12.90
C GLN A 212 -11.35 -4.39 -12.44
N SER A 213 -11.08 -3.14 -12.06
CA SER A 213 -9.75 -2.72 -11.60
C SER A 213 -9.37 -3.37 -10.27
N VAL A 214 -10.32 -3.45 -9.32
CA VAL A 214 -10.11 -4.12 -8.03
C VAL A 214 -9.89 -5.62 -8.22
N ILE A 215 -10.82 -6.31 -8.89
CA ILE A 215 -10.74 -7.76 -9.08
C ILE A 215 -9.55 -8.14 -9.97
N GLY A 216 -9.30 -7.37 -11.03
CA GLY A 216 -8.16 -7.57 -11.93
C GLY A 216 -6.81 -7.40 -11.22
N GLY A 217 -6.68 -6.39 -10.36
CA GLY A 217 -5.48 -6.20 -9.53
C GLY A 217 -5.24 -7.34 -8.56
N ILE A 218 -6.29 -7.82 -7.88
CA ILE A 218 -6.22 -8.97 -6.98
C ILE A 218 -5.84 -10.25 -7.74
N ALA A 219 -6.53 -10.54 -8.86
CA ALA A 219 -6.28 -11.73 -9.66
C ALA A 219 -4.86 -11.74 -10.25
N ALA A 220 -4.35 -10.60 -10.74
CA ALA A 220 -2.98 -10.47 -11.20
C ALA A 220 -1.97 -10.74 -10.06
N GLN A 221 -2.25 -10.25 -8.85
CA GLN A 221 -1.42 -10.51 -7.69
C GLN A 221 -1.46 -11.99 -7.27
N GLU A 222 -2.61 -12.68 -7.35
CA GLU A 222 -2.72 -14.13 -7.13
C GLU A 222 -1.92 -14.94 -8.15
N ALA A 223 -1.92 -14.53 -9.43
CA ALA A 223 -1.09 -15.16 -10.45
C ALA A 223 0.41 -15.05 -10.11
N ILE A 224 0.86 -13.88 -9.64
CA ILE A 224 2.24 -13.69 -9.16
C ILE A 224 2.53 -14.59 -7.95
N LYS A 225 1.58 -14.72 -7.00
CA LYS A 225 1.76 -15.62 -5.84
C LYS A 225 1.92 -17.07 -6.28
N ALA A 226 1.11 -17.52 -7.24
CA ALA A 226 1.13 -18.88 -7.74
C ALA A 226 2.49 -19.26 -8.36
N VAL A 227 3.08 -18.37 -9.16
CA VAL A 227 4.36 -18.65 -9.83
C VAL A 227 5.59 -18.37 -8.95
N THR A 228 5.46 -17.60 -7.86
CA THR A 228 6.60 -17.22 -7.01
C THR A 228 6.62 -17.91 -5.64
N GLY A 229 5.49 -18.37 -5.11
CA GLY A 229 5.38 -18.89 -3.73
C GLY A 229 5.63 -17.84 -2.63
N LYS A 230 5.72 -16.54 -2.98
CA LYS A 230 6.23 -15.50 -2.07
C LYS A 230 5.21 -15.08 -1.01
N PHE A 231 3.97 -14.79 -1.38
CA PHE A 231 2.92 -14.32 -0.46
C PHE A 231 1.82 -15.37 -0.21
N MET A 232 1.03 -15.17 0.84
CA MET A 232 -0.13 -16.01 1.14
C MET A 232 -1.20 -15.85 0.05
N PRO A 233 -1.57 -16.93 -0.67
CA PRO A 233 -2.68 -16.89 -1.62
C PRO A 233 -4.03 -16.79 -0.91
N ILE A 234 -5.04 -16.33 -1.64
CA ILE A 234 -6.44 -16.44 -1.22
C ILE A 234 -6.80 -17.94 -1.10
N ARG A 235 -7.54 -18.29 -0.04
CA ARG A 235 -7.96 -19.66 0.25
C ARG A 235 -9.46 -19.69 0.54
N GLN A 236 -10.35 -20.03 -0.38
CA GLN A 236 -10.19 -20.16 -1.85
C GLN A 236 -11.09 -19.16 -2.58
N PHE A 237 -12.22 -18.80 -2.00
CA PHE A 237 -13.18 -17.87 -2.56
C PHE A 237 -13.01 -16.48 -1.93
N LEU A 238 -13.02 -15.45 -2.79
CA LEU A 238 -13.13 -14.06 -2.40
C LEU A 238 -14.36 -13.47 -3.11
N TYR A 239 -15.32 -13.02 -2.33
CA TYR A 239 -16.46 -12.27 -2.82
C TYR A 239 -16.31 -10.81 -2.41
N PHE A 240 -16.59 -9.91 -3.35
CA PHE A 240 -16.51 -8.47 -3.14
C PHE A 240 -17.76 -7.81 -3.73
N ASP A 241 -18.33 -6.88 -2.98
CA ASP A 241 -19.45 -6.04 -3.40
C ASP A 241 -19.20 -4.59 -2.98
N ALA A 242 -19.81 -3.67 -3.72
CA ALA A 242 -19.83 -2.25 -3.42
C ALA A 242 -21.26 -1.72 -3.54
N ILE A 243 -22.20 -2.40 -2.87
CA ILE A 243 -23.64 -2.08 -2.93
C ILE A 243 -23.95 -0.67 -2.44
N GLU A 244 -23.10 -0.13 -1.55
CA GLU A 244 -23.20 1.25 -1.04
C GLU A 244 -23.03 2.30 -2.14
N CYS A 245 -22.51 1.92 -3.32
CA CYS A 245 -22.40 2.81 -4.47
C CYS A 245 -23.69 2.92 -5.30
N LEU A 246 -24.71 2.10 -5.02
CA LEU A 246 -25.99 2.20 -5.73
C LEU A 246 -26.69 3.52 -5.41
N PRO A 247 -27.47 4.08 -6.35
CA PRO A 247 -28.22 5.32 -6.11
C PRO A 247 -29.10 5.22 -4.86
N GLU A 248 -29.19 6.29 -4.06
CA GLU A 248 -29.92 6.30 -2.77
C GLU A 248 -31.35 5.80 -2.88
N ASN A 249 -32.09 6.16 -3.93
CA ASN A 249 -33.46 5.66 -4.14
C ASN A 249 -33.50 4.14 -4.33
N VAL A 250 -32.51 3.58 -5.03
CA VAL A 250 -32.33 2.14 -5.14
C VAL A 250 -31.97 1.62 -3.75
N PHE A 251 -30.89 2.10 -3.13
CA PHE A 251 -30.36 1.65 -1.84
C PHE A 251 -31.37 1.71 -0.67
N HIS A 252 -32.19 2.76 -0.56
CA HIS A 252 -33.20 2.91 0.48
C HIS A 252 -34.45 2.08 0.22
N SER A 253 -34.87 1.91 -1.04
CA SER A 253 -35.91 0.92 -1.37
C SER A 253 -35.49 -0.51 -0.97
N LEU A 254 -34.17 -0.77 -0.86
CA LEU A 254 -33.63 -2.05 -0.36
C LEU A 254 -33.85 -2.27 1.14
N ASN A 255 -34.01 -1.21 1.93
CA ASN A 255 -34.15 -1.28 3.39
C ASN A 255 -35.60 -1.25 3.87
N GLU A 256 -36.53 -0.68 3.08
CA GLU A 256 -37.92 -0.47 3.49
C GLU A 256 -38.93 -1.47 2.90
N GLY A 257 -38.50 -2.39 2.02
CA GLY A 257 -39.35 -3.46 1.48
C GLY A 257 -40.53 -2.95 0.63
N THR A 258 -40.50 -1.69 0.20
CA THR A 258 -41.50 -1.09 -0.69
C THR A 258 -41.26 -1.57 -2.13
N SER A 259 -42.35 -1.87 -2.86
CA SER A 259 -42.24 -2.25 -4.28
C SER A 259 -41.52 -1.16 -5.04
N GLU A 260 -40.46 -1.55 -5.76
CA GLU A 260 -39.70 -0.70 -6.67
C GLU A 260 -40.66 -0.04 -7.68
N SER A 261 -41.14 1.16 -7.38
CA SER A 261 -42.02 1.88 -8.29
C SER A 261 -41.21 2.33 -9.52
N ASN A 262 -41.27 1.54 -10.59
CA ASN A 262 -41.54 2.00 -11.96
C ASN A 262 -40.88 3.32 -12.45
N THR A 263 -39.62 3.58 -12.11
CA THR A 263 -38.96 4.86 -12.45
C THR A 263 -37.81 4.75 -13.45
N ARG A 264 -37.47 3.56 -13.94
CA ARG A 264 -36.58 3.41 -15.11
C ARG A 264 -37.41 3.25 -16.38
N SER A 265 -38.14 4.31 -16.76
CA SER A 265 -39.03 4.29 -17.93
C SER A 265 -38.27 4.24 -19.26
N ASN A 266 -36.97 4.58 -19.27
CA ASN A 266 -36.11 4.45 -20.44
C ASN A 266 -34.85 3.66 -20.07
N PHE A 267 -34.71 2.47 -20.65
CA PHE A 267 -33.43 1.77 -20.62
C PHE A 267 -32.44 2.45 -21.58
N PRO A 268 -31.16 2.51 -21.21
CA PRO A 268 -30.15 3.10 -22.05
C PRO A 268 -30.07 2.43 -23.41
N SER A 269 -29.77 3.22 -24.43
CA SER A 269 -29.48 2.69 -25.76
C SER A 269 -28.29 1.74 -25.69
N LYS A 270 -28.44 0.52 -26.20
CA LYS A 270 -27.33 -0.45 -26.34
C LYS A 270 -26.18 0.05 -27.20
N GLN A 271 -26.36 1.17 -27.92
CA GLN A 271 -25.31 1.84 -28.69
C GLN A 271 -24.42 2.75 -27.84
N SER A 272 -24.85 3.10 -26.61
CA SER A 272 -24.01 3.86 -25.67
C SER A 272 -22.80 3.02 -25.26
N ARG A 273 -21.62 3.61 -25.29
CA ARG A 273 -20.40 2.97 -24.75
C ARG A 273 -20.47 2.79 -23.23
N TYR A 274 -21.38 3.50 -22.56
CA TYR A 274 -21.59 3.43 -21.10
C TYR A 274 -22.80 2.57 -20.73
N TYR A 275 -23.41 1.86 -21.69
CA TYR A 275 -24.62 1.05 -21.47
C TYR A 275 -24.54 0.16 -20.23
N SER A 276 -23.41 -0.54 -20.02
CA SER A 276 -23.22 -1.44 -18.89
C SER A 276 -23.19 -0.72 -17.54
N GLN A 277 -22.73 0.53 -17.52
CA GLN A 277 -22.72 1.41 -16.34
C GLN A 277 -24.08 2.05 -16.10
N GLU A 278 -24.74 2.51 -17.17
CA GLU A 278 -26.10 3.08 -17.16
C GLU A 278 -27.13 2.03 -16.69
N VAL A 279 -26.93 0.75 -17.01
CA VAL A 279 -27.74 -0.36 -16.47
C VAL A 279 -27.70 -0.41 -14.94
N VAL A 280 -26.57 -0.07 -14.30
CA VAL A 280 -26.46 -0.11 -12.84
C VAL A 280 -26.94 1.22 -12.24
N PHE A 281 -26.42 2.35 -12.71
CA PHE A 281 -26.61 3.65 -12.06
C PHE A 281 -27.71 4.54 -12.69
N GLY A 282 -28.11 4.26 -13.93
CA GLY A 282 -29.08 5.07 -14.71
C GLY A 282 -28.42 6.14 -15.59
N GLU A 283 -29.16 6.59 -16.61
CA GLU A 283 -28.72 7.65 -17.55
C GLU A 283 -28.49 8.99 -16.83
N ASP A 284 -29.38 9.38 -15.90
CA ASP A 284 -29.22 10.63 -15.13
C ASP A 284 -27.88 10.68 -14.37
N PHE A 285 -27.43 9.54 -13.85
CA PHE A 285 -26.13 9.46 -13.18
C PHE A 285 -24.98 9.56 -14.17
N GLN A 286 -25.12 8.95 -15.35
CA GLN A 286 -24.15 9.07 -16.43
C GLN A 286 -24.01 10.51 -16.92
N ASP A 287 -25.11 11.26 -17.02
CA ASP A 287 -25.11 12.67 -17.38
C ASP A 287 -24.42 13.53 -16.32
N LYS A 288 -24.61 13.22 -15.03
CA LYS A 288 -23.87 13.87 -13.93
C LYS A 288 -22.37 13.61 -14.04
N LEU A 289 -21.94 12.38 -14.30
CA LEU A 289 -20.52 12.06 -14.52
C LEU A 289 -19.98 12.81 -15.75
N GLY A 290 -20.75 12.82 -16.84
CA GLY A 290 -20.41 13.53 -18.07
C GLY A 290 -20.10 14.99 -17.82
N ASN A 291 -20.94 15.69 -17.06
CA ASN A 291 -20.79 17.13 -16.81
C ASN A 291 -19.92 17.47 -15.60
N ALA A 292 -19.32 16.48 -14.94
CA ALA A 292 -18.49 16.71 -13.76
C ALA A 292 -17.16 17.40 -14.09
N LYS A 293 -16.71 18.27 -13.19
CA LYS A 293 -15.43 18.99 -13.22
C LYS A 293 -14.50 18.52 -12.12
N TYR A 294 -13.54 17.66 -12.47
CA TYR A 294 -12.63 17.05 -11.48
C TYR A 294 -11.19 17.47 -11.68
N PHE A 295 -10.45 17.64 -10.58
CA PHE A 295 -9.02 17.85 -10.60
C PHE A 295 -8.26 16.66 -10.03
N LEU A 296 -7.42 16.04 -10.85
CA LEU A 296 -6.50 14.98 -10.44
C LEU A 296 -5.10 15.55 -10.24
N ILE A 297 -4.55 15.40 -9.04
CA ILE A 297 -3.20 15.84 -8.72
C ILE A 297 -2.28 14.63 -8.64
N GLY A 298 -1.34 14.55 -9.58
CA GLY A 298 -0.44 13.42 -9.80
C GLY A 298 -0.93 12.50 -10.92
N SER A 299 -0.05 12.22 -11.88
CA SER A 299 -0.26 11.30 -13.00
C SER A 299 0.70 10.11 -12.98
N GLY A 300 1.20 9.78 -11.77
CA GLY A 300 2.00 8.59 -11.50
C GLY A 300 1.18 7.28 -11.57
N ALA A 301 1.60 6.25 -10.82
CA ALA A 301 1.00 4.92 -10.92
C ALA A 301 -0.52 4.93 -10.62
N ILE A 302 -0.91 5.52 -9.49
CA ILE A 302 -2.31 5.70 -9.11
C ILE A 302 -3.02 6.61 -10.13
N GLY A 303 -2.40 7.73 -10.50
CA GLY A 303 -3.00 8.69 -11.43
C GLY A 303 -3.33 8.09 -12.80
N CYS A 304 -2.47 7.22 -13.33
CA CYS A 304 -2.73 6.48 -14.57
C CYS A 304 -3.99 5.60 -14.47
N GLU A 305 -4.16 4.87 -13.38
CA GLU A 305 -5.34 4.01 -13.16
C GLU A 305 -6.62 4.83 -12.97
N ILE A 306 -6.54 5.94 -12.21
CA ILE A 306 -7.68 6.83 -11.98
C ILE A 306 -8.11 7.49 -13.29
N LEU A 307 -7.17 8.01 -14.09
CA LEU A 307 -7.49 8.60 -15.39
C LEU A 307 -8.14 7.59 -16.35
N LYS A 308 -7.64 6.35 -16.39
CA LYS A 308 -8.27 5.28 -17.17
C LYS A 308 -9.69 5.04 -16.68
N ASN A 309 -9.92 4.96 -15.37
CA ASN A 309 -11.26 4.80 -14.83
C ASN A 309 -12.16 5.99 -15.15
N PHE A 310 -11.67 7.24 -15.02
CA PHE A 310 -12.42 8.44 -15.40
C PHE A 310 -12.85 8.40 -16.87
N ALA A 311 -11.94 8.03 -17.76
CA ALA A 311 -12.21 7.90 -19.18
C ALA A 311 -13.26 6.81 -19.47
N MET A 312 -13.18 5.66 -18.81
CA MET A 312 -14.12 4.55 -18.98
C MET A 312 -15.50 4.85 -18.39
N MET A 313 -15.55 5.57 -17.26
CA MET A 313 -16.78 6.00 -16.60
C MET A 313 -17.45 7.20 -17.29
N GLY A 314 -16.75 7.87 -18.20
CA GLY A 314 -17.27 9.05 -18.91
C GLY A 314 -17.19 10.35 -18.13
N ILE A 315 -16.31 10.45 -17.13
CA ILE A 315 -16.13 11.67 -16.34
C ILE A 315 -15.60 12.79 -17.24
N GLY A 316 -16.24 13.95 -17.21
CA GLY A 316 -15.84 15.12 -17.99
C GLY A 316 -16.02 14.96 -19.50
N CYS A 317 -16.84 14.01 -19.95
CA CYS A 317 -17.13 13.76 -21.37
C CYS A 317 -18.39 14.49 -21.89
N GLY A 318 -19.16 15.10 -20.99
CA GLY A 318 -20.35 15.89 -21.28
C GLY A 318 -20.01 17.33 -21.66
N ARG A 319 -21.02 18.09 -22.07
CA ARG A 319 -20.88 19.44 -22.62
C ARG A 319 -20.14 20.39 -21.68
N ASP A 320 -20.46 20.33 -20.39
CA ASP A 320 -19.91 21.26 -19.38
C ASP A 320 -18.86 20.59 -18.49
N GLY A 321 -18.57 19.31 -18.73
CA GLY A 321 -17.62 18.53 -17.94
C GLY A 321 -16.18 18.74 -18.36
N THR A 322 -15.26 18.59 -17.42
CA THR A 322 -13.82 18.78 -17.65
C THR A 322 -12.99 18.06 -16.59
N VAL A 323 -11.89 17.42 -17.01
CA VAL A 323 -10.88 16.90 -16.09
C VAL A 323 -9.60 17.70 -16.21
N PHE A 324 -9.10 18.19 -15.09
CA PHE A 324 -7.78 18.79 -15.00
C PHE A 324 -6.81 17.75 -14.42
N VAL A 325 -5.60 17.67 -14.96
CA VAL A 325 -4.54 16.81 -14.42
C VAL A 325 -3.25 17.62 -14.26
N SER A 326 -2.62 17.54 -13.09
CA SER A 326 -1.33 18.19 -12.81
C SER A 326 -0.27 17.17 -12.43
N ASP A 327 0.93 17.32 -12.99
CA ASP A 327 2.12 16.57 -12.59
C ASP A 327 3.38 17.30 -13.07
N MET A 328 4.32 17.54 -12.15
CA MET A 328 5.57 18.24 -12.44
C MET A 328 6.72 17.31 -12.85
N ASP A 329 6.51 16.00 -12.82
CA ASP A 329 7.54 15.05 -13.19
C ASP A 329 7.55 14.75 -14.69
N SER A 330 8.77 14.56 -15.20
CA SER A 330 9.00 13.89 -16.49
C SER A 330 8.99 12.36 -16.33
N ILE A 331 8.60 11.64 -17.38
CA ILE A 331 8.58 10.18 -17.43
C ILE A 331 10.00 9.61 -17.39
N LYS A 332 10.25 8.66 -16.48
CA LYS A 332 11.51 7.92 -16.34
C LYS A 332 11.31 6.45 -16.73
N ILE A 333 12.40 5.75 -17.06
CA ILE A 333 12.33 4.31 -17.39
C ILE A 333 11.73 3.47 -16.25
N SER A 334 12.05 3.84 -14.99
CA SER A 334 11.53 3.18 -13.80
C SER A 334 10.03 3.39 -13.58
N ASP A 335 9.39 4.31 -14.29
CA ASP A 335 7.94 4.53 -14.18
C ASP A 335 7.14 3.48 -14.97
N LEU A 336 7.70 2.96 -16.07
CA LEU A 336 6.97 2.19 -17.09
C LEU A 336 6.41 0.86 -16.59
N HIS A 337 6.95 0.27 -15.52
CA HIS A 337 6.43 -1.00 -14.97
C HIS A 337 5.07 -0.86 -14.26
N ARG A 338 4.66 0.36 -13.91
CA ARG A 338 3.42 0.62 -13.15
C ARG A 338 2.61 1.82 -13.66
N GLN A 339 3.14 2.59 -14.61
CA GLN A 339 2.47 3.74 -15.23
C GLN A 339 2.15 3.41 -16.69
N PHE A 340 1.14 2.56 -16.89
CA PHE A 340 0.83 1.94 -18.17
C PHE A 340 0.31 2.92 -19.25
N LEU A 341 0.04 4.19 -18.92
CA LEU A 341 -0.29 5.21 -19.92
C LEU A 341 0.95 5.69 -20.70
N PHE A 342 2.16 5.33 -20.25
CA PHE A 342 3.41 5.77 -20.83
C PHE A 342 4.10 4.65 -21.63
N ARG A 343 4.92 5.02 -22.61
CA ARG A 343 5.74 4.08 -23.40
C ARG A 343 7.20 4.51 -23.36
N SER A 344 8.10 3.61 -23.77
CA SER A 344 9.54 3.90 -23.83
C SER A 344 9.88 5.13 -24.69
N ARG A 345 9.08 5.40 -25.73
CA ARG A 345 9.22 6.60 -26.58
C ARG A 345 8.83 7.92 -25.90
N ASP A 346 8.23 7.86 -24.72
CA ASP A 346 7.74 9.01 -23.97
C ASP A 346 8.68 9.41 -22.83
N ILE A 347 9.78 8.68 -22.63
CA ILE A 347 10.81 9.01 -21.62
C ILE A 347 11.31 10.46 -21.84
N GLY A 348 11.39 11.21 -20.75
CA GLY A 348 11.77 12.63 -20.74
C GLY A 348 10.64 13.62 -21.00
N LYS A 349 9.47 13.17 -21.48
CA LYS A 349 8.28 14.04 -21.62
C LYS A 349 7.54 14.19 -20.29
N MET A 350 6.76 15.26 -20.16
CA MET A 350 5.96 15.52 -18.95
C MET A 350 4.83 14.49 -18.80
N LYS A 351 4.70 13.92 -17.61
CA LYS A 351 3.73 12.85 -17.31
C LYS A 351 2.28 13.30 -17.58
N SER A 352 1.89 14.47 -17.09
CA SER A 352 0.52 14.99 -17.23
C SER A 352 0.11 15.16 -18.70
N ILE A 353 1.01 15.70 -19.53
CA ILE A 353 0.77 15.90 -20.97
C ILE A 353 0.57 14.57 -21.69
N VAL A 354 1.49 13.62 -21.49
CA VAL A 354 1.41 12.31 -22.16
C VAL A 354 0.21 11.52 -21.63
N ALA A 355 -0.10 11.60 -20.34
CA ALA A 355 -1.27 10.97 -19.75
C ALA A 355 -2.55 11.48 -20.42
N ALA A 356 -2.72 12.80 -20.53
CA ALA A 356 -3.88 13.39 -21.19
C ALA A 356 -4.02 12.95 -22.66
N GLN A 357 -2.90 12.87 -23.40
CA GLN A 357 -2.88 12.37 -24.77
C GLN A 357 -3.30 10.89 -24.85
N SER A 358 -2.75 10.03 -23.98
CA SER A 358 -3.10 8.61 -23.92
C SER A 358 -4.58 8.40 -23.56
N ILE A 359 -5.12 9.21 -22.66
CA ILE A 359 -6.53 9.17 -22.27
C ILE A 359 -7.46 9.54 -23.41
N LYS A 360 -7.11 10.54 -24.23
CA LYS A 360 -7.88 10.88 -25.43
C LYS A 360 -7.94 9.72 -26.45
N VAL A 361 -7.00 8.79 -26.43
CA VAL A 361 -7.07 7.56 -27.23
C VAL A 361 -8.10 6.58 -26.65
N ILE A 362 -8.19 6.46 -25.33
CA ILE A 362 -9.16 5.59 -24.63
C ILE A 362 -10.59 6.15 -24.78
N ASN A 363 -10.75 7.46 -24.60
CA ASN A 363 -12.01 8.13 -24.77
C ASN A 363 -11.82 9.51 -25.45
N PRO A 364 -12.07 9.61 -26.77
CA PRO A 364 -11.93 10.88 -27.51
C PRO A 364 -12.81 12.02 -26.97
N ASN A 365 -13.95 11.68 -26.36
CA ASN A 365 -14.93 12.64 -25.85
C ASN A 365 -14.51 13.29 -24.53
N MET A 366 -13.53 12.74 -23.81
CA MET A 366 -13.15 13.26 -22.50
C MET A 366 -12.47 14.62 -22.61
N HIS A 367 -13.04 15.68 -22.04
CA HIS A 367 -12.40 16.99 -22.00
C HIS A 367 -11.34 16.98 -20.90
N ILE A 368 -10.05 16.98 -21.29
CA ILE A 368 -8.92 16.89 -20.35
C ILE A 368 -7.87 17.97 -20.62
N HIS A 369 -7.44 18.66 -19.56
CA HIS A 369 -6.39 19.68 -19.60
C HIS A 369 -5.24 19.30 -18.68
N ALA A 370 -4.02 19.32 -19.22
CA ALA A 370 -2.81 18.97 -18.50
C ALA A 370 -2.04 20.21 -18.05
N TYR A 371 -1.62 20.21 -16.79
CA TYR A 371 -0.70 21.17 -16.20
C TYR A 371 0.62 20.49 -15.83
N VAL A 372 1.72 21.21 -16.05
CA VAL A 372 3.08 20.75 -15.74
C VAL A 372 3.60 21.33 -14.42
N ASP A 373 2.90 22.31 -13.86
CA ASP A 373 3.25 22.96 -12.62
C ASP A 373 2.70 22.16 -11.43
N GLY A 374 3.52 21.89 -10.43
CA GLY A 374 3.06 21.23 -9.21
C GLY A 374 2.06 22.10 -8.44
N VAL A 375 1.17 21.48 -7.67
CA VAL A 375 0.20 22.20 -6.81
C VAL A 375 0.91 22.60 -5.51
N LEU A 376 1.43 23.82 -5.49
CA LEU A 376 2.33 24.36 -4.47
C LEU A 376 1.96 25.82 -4.15
N PRO A 377 2.38 26.36 -2.98
CA PRO A 377 2.15 27.77 -2.67
C PRO A 377 2.66 28.74 -3.75
N GLU A 378 3.77 28.42 -4.42
CA GLU A 378 4.37 29.25 -5.46
C GLU A 378 3.54 29.28 -6.76
N THR A 379 2.66 28.29 -6.97
CA THR A 379 1.85 28.13 -8.18
C THR A 379 0.38 28.52 -7.98
N GLU A 380 0.03 29.18 -6.86
CA GLU A 380 -1.33 29.66 -6.58
C GLU A 380 -1.84 30.67 -7.61
N HIS A 381 -0.96 31.37 -8.33
CA HIS A 381 -1.35 32.23 -9.44
C HIS A 381 -1.99 31.43 -10.61
N ILE A 382 -1.64 30.15 -10.75
CA ILE A 382 -2.25 29.19 -11.69
C ILE A 382 -3.48 28.56 -11.06
N TYR A 383 -3.32 28.00 -9.85
CA TYR A 383 -4.38 27.31 -9.09
C TYR A 383 -5.08 28.27 -8.13
N ASN A 384 -5.65 29.34 -8.68
CA ASN A 384 -6.29 30.39 -7.90
C ASN A 384 -7.74 30.03 -7.49
N ASP A 385 -8.39 30.95 -6.78
CA ASP A 385 -9.77 30.81 -6.30
C ASP A 385 -10.75 30.41 -7.40
N HIS A 386 -10.65 31.03 -8.58
CA HIS A 386 -11.51 30.71 -9.73
C HIS A 386 -11.32 29.26 -10.18
N PHE A 387 -10.07 28.77 -10.18
CA PHE A 387 -9.77 27.39 -10.54
C PHE A 387 -10.42 26.38 -9.57
N PHE A 388 -10.32 26.60 -8.26
CA PHE A 388 -10.91 25.66 -7.29
C PHE A 388 -12.43 25.78 -7.20
N GLN A 389 -13.00 26.98 -7.32
CA GLN A 389 -14.45 27.20 -7.18
C GLN A 389 -15.27 26.44 -8.24
N GLN A 390 -14.76 26.33 -9.47
CA GLN A 390 -15.45 25.62 -10.56
C GLN A 390 -15.43 24.09 -10.44
N LEU A 391 -14.64 23.50 -9.54
CA LEU A 391 -14.51 22.06 -9.43
C LEU A 391 -15.68 21.44 -8.65
N ASP A 392 -16.09 20.24 -9.03
CA ASP A 392 -17.04 19.43 -8.28
C ASP A 392 -16.31 18.55 -7.25
N GLY A 393 -15.04 18.23 -7.48
CA GLY A 393 -14.23 17.41 -6.57
C GLY A 393 -12.77 17.29 -6.99
N LEU A 394 -11.97 16.75 -6.05
CA LEU A 394 -10.54 16.56 -6.22
C LEU A 394 -10.15 15.12 -5.92
N VAL A 395 -9.10 14.66 -6.60
CA VAL A 395 -8.51 13.35 -6.37
C VAL A 395 -7.00 13.48 -6.27
N THR A 396 -6.41 12.90 -5.23
CA THR A 396 -4.96 12.92 -5.01
C THR A 396 -4.33 11.57 -5.34
N ALA A 397 -3.27 11.63 -6.14
CA ALA A 397 -2.43 10.53 -6.56
C ALA A 397 -0.95 10.88 -6.37
N VAL A 398 -0.64 11.56 -5.27
CA VAL A 398 0.70 12.08 -4.93
C VAL A 398 1.46 11.12 -4.01
N ASP A 399 2.78 11.24 -3.95
CA ASP A 399 3.66 10.34 -3.19
C ASP A 399 4.14 10.90 -1.85
N ASN A 400 3.80 12.15 -1.54
CA ASN A 400 4.30 12.83 -0.34
C ASN A 400 3.18 13.46 0.49
N VAL A 401 3.32 13.34 1.81
CA VAL A 401 2.34 13.80 2.80
C VAL A 401 2.14 15.32 2.76
N LYS A 402 3.19 16.09 2.50
CA LYS A 402 3.12 17.56 2.44
C LYS A 402 2.15 18.05 1.37
N THR A 403 2.20 17.46 0.18
CA THR A 403 1.27 17.81 -0.91
C THR A 403 -0.15 17.38 -0.58
N ARG A 404 -0.34 16.20 0.04
CA ARG A 404 -1.67 15.77 0.53
C ARG A 404 -2.26 16.79 1.50
N GLN A 405 -1.50 17.21 2.51
CA GLN A 405 -1.92 18.20 3.50
C GLN A 405 -2.22 19.57 2.88
N TYR A 406 -1.43 19.98 1.87
CA TYR A 406 -1.67 21.24 1.18
C TYR A 406 -3.00 21.22 0.39
N ILE A 407 -3.27 20.13 -0.33
CA ILE A 407 -4.52 19.96 -1.09
C ILE A 407 -5.72 19.83 -0.15
N ASP A 408 -5.59 19.06 0.93
CA ASP A 408 -6.62 18.91 1.95
C ASP A 408 -7.07 20.26 2.52
N ARG A 409 -6.14 21.17 2.83
CA ARG A 409 -6.47 22.53 3.29
C ARG A 409 -7.29 23.31 2.26
N HIS A 410 -6.95 23.21 0.98
CA HIS A 410 -7.72 23.83 -0.10
C HIS A 410 -9.11 23.21 -0.23
N CYS A 411 -9.23 21.89 -0.15
CA CYS A 411 -10.52 21.20 -0.17
C CYS A 411 -11.42 21.65 0.99
N VAL A 412 -10.87 21.80 2.19
CA VAL A 412 -11.60 22.33 3.35
C VAL A 412 -12.03 23.79 3.11
N TYR A 413 -11.12 24.64 2.62
CA TYR A 413 -11.39 26.05 2.38
C TYR A 413 -12.50 26.26 1.32
N TYR A 414 -12.39 25.58 0.19
CA TYR A 414 -13.35 25.67 -0.93
C TYR A 414 -14.56 24.73 -0.81
N ARG A 415 -14.63 23.94 0.27
CA ARG A 415 -15.70 22.97 0.55
C ARG A 415 -15.88 21.98 -0.60
N LYS A 416 -14.76 21.45 -1.09
CA LYS A 416 -14.74 20.47 -2.19
C LYS A 416 -14.47 19.07 -1.64
N PRO A 417 -15.17 18.04 -2.13
CA PRO A 417 -14.87 16.67 -1.77
C PRO A 417 -13.51 16.25 -2.29
N LEU A 418 -12.83 15.40 -1.52
CA LEU A 418 -11.51 14.88 -1.82
C LEU A 418 -11.51 13.36 -1.71
N VAL A 419 -10.93 12.69 -2.71
CA VAL A 419 -10.58 11.27 -2.64
C VAL A 419 -9.06 11.15 -2.62
N ASP A 420 -8.51 10.67 -1.50
CA ASP A 420 -7.09 10.37 -1.37
C ASP A 420 -6.82 8.87 -1.44
N SER A 421 -5.67 8.52 -1.99
CA SER A 421 -5.18 7.15 -1.97
C SER A 421 -3.66 7.07 -1.84
N GLY A 422 -3.19 5.97 -1.27
CA GLY A 422 -1.79 5.68 -1.05
C GLY A 422 -1.48 4.21 -1.30
N ILE A 423 -0.27 3.94 -1.77
CA ILE A 423 0.25 2.58 -1.96
C ILE A 423 1.64 2.45 -1.36
N PHE A 424 1.92 1.29 -0.75
CA PHE A 424 3.26 0.93 -0.27
C PHE A 424 3.48 -0.58 -0.42
N GLY A 425 4.21 -0.96 -1.48
CA GLY A 425 4.39 -2.37 -1.84
C GLY A 425 3.04 -3.01 -2.16
N THR A 426 2.64 -4.04 -1.40
CA THR A 426 1.34 -4.72 -1.54
C THR A 426 0.25 -4.14 -0.63
N LYS A 427 0.52 -3.03 0.06
CA LYS A 427 -0.44 -2.33 0.91
C LYS A 427 -1.04 -1.15 0.15
N ALA A 428 -2.30 -0.85 0.43
CA ALA A 428 -2.99 0.32 -0.10
C ALA A 428 -3.88 0.93 0.98
N SER A 429 -4.16 2.22 0.84
CA SER A 429 -5.14 2.97 1.60
C SER A 429 -5.96 3.84 0.66
N ALA A 430 -7.22 4.08 1.02
CA ALA A 430 -8.09 5.05 0.38
C ALA A 430 -8.88 5.77 1.46
N GLN A 431 -9.03 7.09 1.32
CA GLN A 431 -9.78 7.94 2.23
C GLN A 431 -10.66 8.89 1.42
N VAL A 432 -11.90 9.08 1.87
CA VAL A 432 -12.83 10.03 1.26
C VAL A 432 -13.12 11.13 2.28
N VAL A 433 -12.93 12.38 1.86
CA VAL A 433 -13.28 13.56 2.64
C VAL A 433 -14.50 14.22 2.00
N VAL A 434 -15.61 14.22 2.73
CA VAL A 434 -16.88 14.83 2.31
C VAL A 434 -17.13 16.08 3.16
N PRO A 435 -17.27 17.27 2.53
CA PRO A 435 -17.52 18.51 3.25
C PRO A 435 -18.72 18.40 4.18
N PHE A 436 -18.58 18.90 5.40
CA PHE A 436 -19.63 18.90 6.44
C PHE A 436 -20.09 17.51 6.92
N LEU A 437 -19.39 16.42 6.56
CA LEU A 437 -19.76 15.07 6.95
C LEU A 437 -18.61 14.30 7.59
N THR A 438 -17.43 14.28 6.97
CA THR A 438 -16.26 13.54 7.48
C THR A 438 -15.19 14.49 8.00
N GLU A 439 -14.23 13.93 8.75
CA GLU A 439 -13.00 14.65 9.05
C GLU A 439 -12.12 14.84 7.80
N SER A 440 -11.17 15.79 7.89
CA SER A 440 -10.19 16.07 6.85
C SER A 440 -9.03 15.08 6.89
N TYR A 441 -8.23 15.00 5.82
CA TYR A 441 -7.04 14.13 5.80
C TYR A 441 -6.07 14.49 6.95
N SER A 442 -5.89 15.79 7.21
CA SER A 442 -4.97 16.30 8.22
C SER A 442 -5.52 16.21 9.66
N SER A 443 -6.72 15.69 9.87
CA SER A 443 -7.30 15.50 11.21
C SER A 443 -6.62 14.36 11.97
N THR A 444 -6.07 13.38 11.25
CA THR A 444 -5.29 12.27 11.81
C THR A 444 -3.82 12.43 11.49
N ASN A 445 -2.96 12.14 12.46
CA ASN A 445 -1.51 12.16 12.24
C ASN A 445 -1.01 10.77 11.87
N ASP A 446 -0.41 10.66 10.69
CA ASP A 446 0.40 9.51 10.34
C ASP A 446 1.66 9.44 11.23
N PRO A 447 2.13 8.24 11.60
CA PRO A 447 3.39 8.10 12.32
C PRO A 447 4.51 8.72 11.51
N SER A 448 5.34 9.57 12.14
CA SER A 448 6.49 10.14 11.46
C SER A 448 7.48 9.06 11.08
N ASP A 449 8.12 9.21 9.93
CA ASP A 449 9.26 8.37 9.58
C ASP A 449 10.26 8.38 10.74
N PRO A 450 10.78 7.20 11.14
CA PRO A 450 11.78 7.12 12.20
C PRO A 450 13.04 7.85 11.71
N LYS A 451 13.15 9.13 12.07
CA LYS A 451 14.40 9.88 11.94
C LYS A 451 15.34 9.25 12.97
N GLY A 452 16.34 8.52 12.49
CA GLY A 452 17.41 8.03 13.35
C GLY A 452 18.00 9.21 14.13
N ASP A 453 18.35 8.98 15.39
CA ASP A 453 19.06 9.99 16.16
C ASP A 453 20.36 10.35 15.42
N LEU A 454 20.51 11.62 15.07
CA LEU A 454 21.65 12.14 14.32
C LEU A 454 22.98 11.78 15.00
N SER A 455 23.00 11.73 16.34
CA SER A 455 24.16 11.30 17.10
C SER A 455 24.52 9.83 16.85
N THR A 456 23.51 8.97 16.71
CA THR A 456 23.69 7.53 16.40
C THR A 456 24.15 7.33 14.95
N VAL A 457 23.59 8.11 14.01
CA VAL A 457 24.00 8.06 12.59
C VAL A 457 25.45 8.50 12.40
N ILE A 458 25.86 9.57 13.09
CA ILE A 458 27.20 10.16 12.92
C ILE A 458 28.27 9.41 13.72
N ASN A 459 28.00 9.04 14.97
CA ASN A 459 29.05 8.55 15.88
C ASN A 459 28.98 7.05 16.15
N PHE A 460 27.78 6.44 16.12
CA PHE A 460 27.58 5.06 16.58
C PHE A 460 26.63 4.26 15.67
N PRO A 461 26.97 4.06 14.39
CA PRO A 461 26.08 3.38 13.45
C PRO A 461 25.93 1.89 13.80
N ILE A 462 24.79 1.54 14.38
CA ILE A 462 24.46 0.14 14.74
C ILE A 462 23.78 -0.69 13.63
N SER A 463 23.45 -0.07 12.48
CA SER A 463 22.74 -0.74 11.39
C SER A 463 23.23 -0.25 10.03
N ILE A 464 22.99 -1.04 8.99
CA ILE A 464 23.31 -0.65 7.60
C ILE A 464 22.54 0.60 7.16
N ASN A 465 21.34 0.83 7.69
CA ASN A 465 20.57 2.04 7.38
C ASN A 465 21.27 3.30 7.90
N HIS A 466 21.95 3.22 9.05
CA HIS A 466 22.71 4.36 9.58
C HIS A 466 23.89 4.70 8.68
N THR A 467 24.62 3.71 8.18
CA THR A 467 25.76 3.96 7.27
C THR A 467 25.29 4.48 5.90
N ILE A 468 24.15 4.01 5.39
CA ILE A 468 23.53 4.55 4.17
C ILE A 468 23.10 6.01 4.39
N GLN A 469 22.43 6.31 5.51
CA GLN A 469 22.04 7.68 5.85
C GLN A 469 23.27 8.59 5.97
N TRP A 470 24.30 8.14 6.67
CA TRP A 470 25.57 8.84 6.78
C TRP A 470 26.19 9.10 5.40
N ALA A 471 26.24 8.09 4.52
CA ALA A 471 26.80 8.23 3.18
C ALA A 471 26.02 9.24 2.32
N LEU A 472 24.69 9.26 2.44
CA LEU A 472 23.83 10.24 1.77
C LEU A 472 24.08 11.67 2.28
N TYR A 473 24.20 11.85 3.60
CA TYR A 473 24.55 13.15 4.18
C TYR A 473 25.93 13.62 3.72
N THR A 474 26.94 12.75 3.80
CA THR A 474 28.31 13.04 3.36
C THR A 474 28.35 13.39 1.87
N PHE A 475 27.63 12.66 1.02
CA PHE A 475 27.53 12.98 -0.41
C PHE A 475 26.90 14.36 -0.63
N SER A 476 25.80 14.65 0.05
CA SER A 476 25.10 15.94 -0.05
C SER A 476 26.00 17.09 0.41
N ASP A 477 26.67 16.95 1.54
CA ASP A 477 27.59 17.97 2.08
C ASP A 477 28.75 18.25 1.11
N LEU A 478 29.44 17.20 0.68
CA LEU A 478 30.63 17.29 -0.16
C LEU A 478 30.37 17.85 -1.56
N PHE A 479 29.30 17.38 -2.21
CA PHE A 479 29.11 17.59 -3.65
C PHE A 479 27.94 18.50 -3.99
N THR A 480 27.04 18.78 -3.04
CA THR A 480 25.84 19.58 -3.30
C THR A 480 25.84 20.88 -2.49
N ILE A 481 25.80 20.78 -1.16
CA ILE A 481 25.68 21.94 -0.25
C ILE A 481 26.90 22.84 -0.37
N SER A 482 28.11 22.27 -0.26
CA SER A 482 29.36 23.03 -0.39
C SER A 482 29.48 23.74 -1.74
N ALA A 483 29.05 23.07 -2.83
CA ALA A 483 29.08 23.64 -4.18
C ALA A 483 28.06 24.78 -4.34
N GLN A 484 26.83 24.61 -3.85
CA GLN A 484 25.79 25.65 -3.87
C GLN A 484 26.20 26.88 -3.08
N GLN A 485 26.75 26.69 -1.87
CA GLN A 485 27.25 27.80 -1.05
C GLN A 485 28.37 28.56 -1.75
N ALA A 486 29.32 27.84 -2.39
CA ALA A 486 30.38 28.46 -3.17
C ALA A 486 29.84 29.23 -4.38
N GLU A 487 28.86 28.69 -5.10
CA GLU A 487 28.19 29.38 -6.22
C GLU A 487 27.48 30.65 -5.75
N GLU A 488 26.69 30.56 -4.69
CA GLU A 488 25.96 31.71 -4.12
C GLU A 488 26.90 32.81 -3.64
N PHE A 489 28.01 32.44 -2.98
CA PHE A 489 29.03 33.38 -2.55
C PHE A 489 29.71 34.07 -3.73
N VAL A 490 30.04 33.33 -4.79
CA VAL A 490 30.63 33.91 -6.02
C VAL A 490 29.64 34.86 -6.70
N ARG A 491 28.34 34.53 -6.71
CA ARG A 491 27.30 35.33 -7.34
C ARG A 491 26.98 36.62 -6.57
N ASP A 492 26.88 36.53 -5.25
CA ASP A 492 26.48 37.63 -4.37
C ASP A 492 27.18 37.52 -3.00
N PRO A 493 28.44 37.98 -2.89
CA PRO A 493 29.21 37.85 -1.65
C PRO A 493 28.56 38.58 -0.47
N LYS A 494 28.05 39.80 -0.69
CA LYS A 494 27.47 40.64 0.37
C LYS A 494 26.17 40.05 0.88
N GLY A 495 25.24 39.69 -0.02
CA GLY A 495 23.99 39.08 0.38
C GLY A 495 24.17 37.68 0.94
N PHE A 496 25.16 36.90 0.50
CA PHE A 496 25.51 35.63 1.14
C PHE A 496 25.90 35.85 2.60
N THR A 497 26.83 36.77 2.90
CA THR A 497 27.24 37.05 4.28
C THR A 497 26.06 37.51 5.15
N GLU A 498 25.18 38.37 4.62
CA GLU A 498 23.98 38.84 5.34
C GLU A 498 22.97 37.71 5.60
N ARG A 499 22.69 36.86 4.60
CA ARG A 499 21.77 35.71 4.74
C ARG A 499 22.30 34.68 5.73
N THR A 500 23.57 34.32 5.62
CA THR A 500 24.26 33.38 6.55
C THR A 500 24.29 33.95 7.97
N ALA A 501 24.50 35.27 8.12
CA ALA A 501 24.47 35.93 9.43
C ALA A 501 23.10 35.93 10.11
N LYS A 502 22.01 36.04 9.33
CA LYS A 502 20.63 36.09 9.84
C LYS A 502 20.00 34.72 10.08
N ASN A 503 20.29 33.74 9.23
CA ASN A 503 19.52 32.49 9.16
C ASN A 503 20.22 31.27 9.78
N LEU A 504 21.53 31.33 10.05
CA LEU A 504 22.30 30.20 10.59
C LEU A 504 22.76 30.45 12.02
N SER A 505 22.94 29.36 12.78
CA SER A 505 23.64 29.38 14.07
C SER A 505 25.12 29.74 13.88
N GLU A 506 25.80 30.13 14.95
CA GLU A 506 27.24 30.46 14.90
C GLU A 506 28.09 29.31 14.34
N TYR A 507 27.75 28.07 14.70
CA TYR A 507 28.36 26.87 14.12
C TYR A 507 28.11 26.77 12.61
N GLY A 508 26.85 26.91 12.16
CA GLY A 508 26.50 26.82 10.74
C GLY A 508 27.10 27.95 9.90
N LYS A 509 27.35 29.13 10.49
CA LYS A 509 28.08 30.23 9.84
C LYS A 509 29.52 29.84 9.53
N ASN A 510 30.22 29.29 10.54
CA ASN A 510 31.61 28.88 10.39
C ASN A 510 31.73 27.73 9.37
N GLU A 511 30.82 26.77 9.42
CA GLU A 511 30.76 25.67 8.46
C GLU A 511 30.54 26.15 7.03
N ALA A 512 29.57 27.05 6.79
CA ALA A 512 29.31 27.59 5.46
C ALA A 512 30.51 28.37 4.89
N ILE A 513 31.21 29.15 5.72
CA ILE A 513 32.41 29.88 5.31
C ILE A 513 33.56 28.91 5.00
N GLU A 514 33.74 27.89 5.84
CA GLU A 514 34.79 26.88 5.65
C GLU A 514 34.54 26.06 4.38
N ASN A 515 33.29 25.73 4.06
CA ASN A 515 32.92 25.06 2.81
C ASN A 515 33.28 25.91 1.58
N VAL A 516 32.95 27.20 1.59
CA VAL A 516 33.32 28.13 0.51
C VAL A 516 34.84 28.21 0.35
N LYS A 517 35.57 28.36 1.45
CA LYS A 517 37.04 28.43 1.46
C LYS A 517 37.67 27.14 0.93
N ARG A 518 37.14 25.98 1.33
CA ARG A 518 37.59 24.66 0.90
C ARG A 518 37.43 24.48 -0.61
N ILE A 519 36.27 24.82 -1.15
CA ILE A 519 35.95 24.64 -2.58
C ILE A 519 36.69 25.65 -3.47
N LEU A 520 36.74 26.93 -3.07
CA LEU A 520 37.27 27.99 -3.94
C LEU A 520 38.78 28.18 -3.83
N VAL A 521 39.39 27.84 -2.70
CA VAL A 521 40.80 28.13 -2.39
C VAL A 521 41.61 26.87 -2.07
N GLU A 522 41.30 26.17 -0.98
CA GLU A 522 42.21 25.17 -0.39
C GLU A 522 42.25 23.83 -1.14
N HIS A 523 41.11 23.35 -1.59
CA HIS A 523 40.95 22.04 -2.24
C HIS A 523 40.41 22.16 -3.66
N ARG A 524 40.60 23.31 -4.30
CA ARG A 524 40.23 23.53 -5.70
C ARG A 524 41.09 22.66 -6.64
N PRO A 525 40.53 21.61 -7.27
CA PRO A 525 41.31 20.79 -8.18
C PRO A 525 41.61 21.55 -9.49
N ARG A 526 42.81 21.38 -10.05
CA ARG A 526 43.16 21.96 -11.37
C ARG A 526 43.07 20.94 -12.50
N ASN A 527 43.12 19.65 -12.17
CA ASN A 527 43.06 18.53 -13.09
C ASN A 527 42.45 17.31 -12.39
N PHE A 528 42.15 16.26 -13.15
CA PHE A 528 41.55 15.03 -12.63
C PHE A 528 42.45 14.29 -11.61
N THR A 529 43.77 14.39 -11.75
CA THR A 529 44.72 13.80 -10.80
C THR A 529 44.63 14.47 -9.42
N ASP A 530 44.39 15.77 -9.36
CA ASP A 530 44.14 16.49 -8.10
C ASP A 530 42.83 16.01 -7.46
N CYS A 531 41.80 15.70 -8.24
CA CYS A 531 40.56 15.09 -7.74
C CYS A 531 40.82 13.70 -7.12
N ILE A 532 41.66 12.88 -7.74
CA ILE A 532 42.03 11.56 -7.20
C ILE A 532 42.79 11.71 -5.88
N LYS A 533 43.74 12.66 -5.81
CA LYS A 533 44.46 12.97 -4.58
C LYS A 533 43.50 13.43 -3.48
N TRP A 534 42.59 14.34 -3.80
CA TRP A 534 41.58 14.81 -2.86
C TRP A 534 40.70 13.66 -2.35
N ALA A 535 40.22 12.78 -3.24
CA ALA A 535 39.44 11.61 -2.85
C ALA A 535 40.21 10.66 -1.91
N SER A 536 41.53 10.53 -2.08
CA SER A 536 42.37 9.71 -1.20
C SER A 536 42.65 10.34 0.18
N LEU A 537 42.52 11.67 0.30
CA LEU A 537 42.71 12.41 1.55
C LEU A 537 41.46 12.36 2.44
N TYR A 538 40.27 12.20 1.84
CA TYR A 538 39.02 11.93 2.54
C TYR A 538 39.05 10.51 3.13
N ARG A 539 39.82 10.33 4.22
CA ARG A 539 39.72 9.13 5.04
C ARG A 539 38.46 9.23 5.88
N LEU A 540 37.60 8.21 5.73
CA LEU A 540 36.51 7.94 6.66
C LEU A 540 37.05 8.01 8.10
N PRO A 541 36.52 8.88 8.97
CA PRO A 541 36.91 8.89 10.37
C PRO A 541 36.61 7.56 11.06
#